data_AF-A0A847VEJ4-F1
#
_entry.id   AF-A0A847VEJ4-F1
#
_cell.length_a   1.000
_cell.length_b   1.000
_cell.length_c   1.000
_cell.angle_alpha   90.00
_cell.angle_beta   90.00
_cell.angle_gamma   90.00
#
_symmetry.space_group_name_H-M   'P 1'
#
loop_
_entity.id
_entity.type
_entity.pdbx_description
1 polymer ?
#
loop_
_entity_poly.entity_id
_entity_poly.type
_entity_poly.pdbx_seq_one_letter_code
_entity_poly.pdbx_strand_id
1 'polypeptide(L)' 'LTRLQAVTEKPLWFKPNAGLPEVDQDGKAVYAVTPADLAALVPGWVTAGAQVIGGCCGTSPEHLAAIARVIHALDH' A
#
# COMPACT_ATOMS: atom_id res chain seq x y z
N LEU A 1 6.97 -5.21 -7.57
CA LEU A 1 6.11 -4.87 -8.73
C LEU A 1 6.87 -4.99 -10.04
N THR A 2 8.07 -4.43 -10.17
CA THR A 2 8.91 -4.49 -11.39
C THR A 2 9.05 -5.89 -12.02
N ARG A 3 9.28 -6.94 -11.22
CA ARG A 3 9.36 -8.32 -11.74
C ARG A 3 8.03 -8.84 -12.29
N LEU A 4 6.90 -8.44 -11.69
CA LEU A 4 5.56 -8.81 -12.18
C LEU A 4 5.24 -8.06 -13.47
N GLN A 5 5.57 -6.76 -13.53
CA GLN A 5 5.39 -5.93 -14.72
C GLN A 5 6.17 -6.46 -15.93
N ALA A 6 7.35 -7.05 -15.71
CA ALA A 6 8.17 -7.61 -16.79
C ALA A 6 7.60 -8.88 -17.44
N VAL A 7 6.56 -9.51 -16.85
CA VAL A 7 6.02 -10.80 -17.32
C VAL A 7 4.52 -10.76 -17.61
N THR A 8 3.88 -9.60 -17.52
CA THR A 8 2.47 -9.45 -17.88
C THR A 8 2.15 -8.02 -18.31
N GLU A 9 1.22 -7.88 -19.24
CA GLU A 9 0.64 -6.60 -19.66
C GLU A 9 -0.67 -6.29 -18.91
N LYS A 10 -1.14 -7.21 -18.06
CA LYS A 10 -2.37 -7.02 -17.29
C LYS A 10 -2.16 -5.98 -16.18
N PRO A 11 -3.22 -5.25 -15.80
CA PRO A 11 -3.15 -4.30 -14.70
C PRO A 11 -2.63 -4.93 -13.40
N LEU A 12 -1.63 -4.29 -12.77
CA LEU A 12 -1.11 -4.74 -11.48
C LEU A 12 -1.86 -4.09 -10.32
N TRP A 13 -2.50 -4.91 -9.49
CA TRP A 13 -3.10 -4.49 -8.23
C TRP A 13 -2.13 -4.75 -7.07
N PHE A 14 -1.73 -3.66 -6.40
CA PHE A 14 -0.87 -3.70 -5.22
C PHE A 14 -1.68 -3.41 -3.95
N LYS A 15 -1.58 -4.29 -2.94
CA LYS A 15 -2.32 -4.21 -1.67
C LYS A 15 -1.43 -4.52 -0.46
N PRO A 16 -0.56 -3.58 -0.03
CA PRO A 16 0.34 -3.82 1.10
C PRO A 16 -0.43 -3.96 2.42
N ASN A 17 0.19 -4.64 3.38
CA ASN A 17 -0.21 -4.55 4.78
C ASN A 17 0.23 -3.20 5.37
N ALA A 18 -0.33 -2.79 6.50
CA ALA A 18 0.17 -1.66 7.30
C ALA A 18 1.44 -2.05 8.09
N GLY A 19 2.46 -2.53 7.38
CA GLY A 19 3.70 -3.05 7.95
C GLY A 19 3.70 -4.56 8.16
N LEU A 20 4.79 -5.05 8.73
CA LEU A 20 4.87 -6.43 9.20
C LEU A 20 4.03 -6.57 10.48
N PRO A 21 3.30 -7.68 10.64
CA PRO A 21 2.56 -7.92 11.88
C PRO A 21 3.52 -8.15 13.03
N GLU A 22 3.26 -7.49 14.14
CA GLU A 22 3.81 -7.82 15.45
C GLU A 22 2.76 -8.54 16.29
N VAL A 23 3.17 -9.38 17.22
CA VAL A 23 2.24 -10.12 18.09
C VAL A 23 2.21 -9.43 19.45
N ASP A 24 1.03 -8.98 19.88
CA ASP A 24 0.85 -8.39 21.21
C ASP A 24 0.83 -9.45 22.33
N GLN A 25 0.70 -8.99 23.57
CA GLN A 25 0.69 -9.86 24.76
C GLN A 25 -0.48 -10.87 24.78
N ASP A 26 -1.55 -10.60 24.02
CA ASP A 26 -2.73 -11.46 23.91
C ASP A 26 -2.65 -12.40 22.70
N GLY A 27 -1.56 -12.38 21.94
CA GLY A 27 -1.37 -13.20 20.75
C GLY A 27 -2.02 -12.64 19.48
N LYS A 28 -2.42 -11.36 19.46
CA LYS A 28 -3.05 -10.74 18.28
C LYS A 28 -2.02 -10.04 17.41
N ALA A 29 -2.26 -10.09 16.09
CA ALA A 29 -1.45 -9.36 15.13
C ALA A 29 -1.78 -7.86 15.16
N VAL A 30 -0.78 -7.03 15.44
CA VAL A 30 -0.84 -5.57 15.47
C VAL A 30 0.04 -5.01 14.35
N TYR A 31 -0.39 -3.88 13.78
CA TYR A 31 0.24 -3.23 12.63
C TYR A 31 0.53 -1.77 12.99
N ALA A 32 1.79 -1.37 12.93
CA ALA A 32 2.25 -0.08 13.46
C ALA A 32 2.39 1.03 12.41
N VAL A 33 2.39 0.70 11.12
CA VAL A 33 2.58 1.68 10.05
C VAL A 33 1.35 2.58 10.00
N THR A 34 1.57 3.89 10.04
CA THR A 34 0.48 4.86 10.04
C THR A 34 -0.05 5.12 8.62
N PRO A 35 -1.23 5.77 8.47
CA PRO A 35 -1.70 6.24 7.17
C PRO A 35 -0.69 7.11 6.41
N ALA A 36 0.05 7.97 7.12
CA ALA A 36 1.04 8.85 6.51
C ALA A 36 2.26 8.09 6.02
N ASP A 37 2.77 7.15 6.82
CA ASP A 37 3.92 6.31 6.46
C ASP A 37 3.62 5.47 5.21
N LEU A 38 2.43 4.87 5.16
CA LEU A 38 2.02 4.03 4.04
C LEU A 38 1.82 4.88 2.78
N ALA A 39 1.20 6.06 2.90
CA ALA A 39 0.98 6.97 1.77
C ALA A 39 2.29 7.54 1.19
N ALA A 40 3.32 7.76 2.01
CA ALA A 40 4.61 8.26 1.55
C ALA A 40 5.33 7.31 0.57
N LEU A 41 4.96 6.02 0.58
CA LEU A 41 5.54 5.00 -0.30
C LEU A 41 4.84 4.91 -1.67
N VAL A 42 3.67 5.53 -1.83
CA VAL A 42 2.84 5.46 -3.05
C VAL A 42 3.60 5.83 -4.33
N PRO A 43 4.40 6.92 -4.39
CA PRO A 43 5.11 7.28 -5.62
C PRO A 43 6.02 6.14 -6.11
N GLY A 44 6.71 5.46 -5.17
CA GLY A 44 7.56 4.32 -5.50
C GLY A 44 6.78 3.12 -6.05
N TRP A 45 5.54 2.90 -5.60
CA TRP A 45 4.69 1.82 -6.12
C TRP A 45 4.18 2.12 -7.53
N VAL A 46 3.80 3.38 -7.78
CA VAL A 46 3.40 3.85 -9.12
C VAL A 46 4.56 3.70 -10.09
N THR A 47 5.76 4.20 -9.73
CA THR A 47 6.97 4.02 -10.54
C THR A 47 7.31 2.55 -10.79
N ALA A 48 7.03 1.67 -9.82
CA ALA A 48 7.28 0.24 -9.95
C ALA A 48 6.19 -0.54 -10.72
N GLY A 49 5.15 0.14 -11.22
CA GLY A 49 4.13 -0.42 -12.12
C GLY A 49 2.77 -0.71 -11.49
N ALA A 50 2.46 -0.23 -10.28
CA ALA A 50 1.10 -0.38 -9.73
C ALA A 50 0.10 0.47 -10.52
N GLN A 51 -1.03 -0.14 -10.89
CA GLN A 51 -2.15 0.54 -11.59
C GLN A 51 -3.41 0.60 -10.74
N VAL A 52 -3.53 -0.30 -9.76
CA VAL A 52 -4.55 -0.25 -8.72
C VAL A 52 -3.83 -0.37 -7.39
N ILE A 53 -4.12 0.54 -6.45
CA ILE A 53 -3.51 0.54 -5.11
C ILE A 53 -4.63 0.43 -4.08
N GLY A 54 -4.53 -0.57 -3.21
CA GLY A 54 -5.45 -0.79 -2.08
C GLY A 54 -4.70 -1.10 -0.81
N GLY A 55 -5.33 -1.84 0.09
CA GLY A 55 -4.75 -2.27 1.36
C GLY A 55 -5.12 -3.71 1.71
N CYS A 56 -4.31 -4.34 2.55
CA CYS A 56 -4.56 -5.67 3.09
C CYS A 56 -4.59 -5.61 4.63
N CYS A 57 -3.88 -6.47 5.35
CA CYS A 57 -3.99 -6.54 6.80
C CYS A 57 -3.45 -5.27 7.48
N GLY A 58 -4.13 -4.83 8.54
CA GLY A 58 -3.78 -3.61 9.28
C GLY A 58 -4.15 -2.30 8.58
N THR A 59 -4.53 -2.33 7.31
CA THR A 59 -5.01 -1.12 6.62
C THR A 59 -6.42 -0.76 7.05
N SER A 60 -6.71 0.53 7.08
CA SER A 60 -8.00 1.10 7.50
C SER A 60 -8.49 2.12 6.45
N PRO A 61 -9.74 2.63 6.55
CA PRO A 61 -10.21 3.71 5.68
C PRO A 61 -9.30 4.94 5.67
N GLU A 62 -8.67 5.27 6.80
CA GLU A 62 -7.73 6.40 6.92
C GLU A 62 -6.47 6.17 6.08
N HIS A 63 -5.96 4.93 6.04
CA HIS A 63 -4.84 4.55 5.17
C HIS A 63 -5.20 4.72 3.70
N LEU A 64 -6.36 4.21 3.30
CA LEU A 64 -6.83 4.29 1.91
C LEU A 64 -7.07 5.75 1.50
N ALA A 65 -7.61 6.58 2.39
CA ALA A 65 -7.78 8.01 2.15
C ALA A 65 -6.44 8.73 1.99
N ALA A 66 -5.43 8.38 2.79
CA ALA A 66 -4.08 8.95 2.65
C ALA A 66 -3.41 8.53 1.34
N ILE A 67 -3.52 7.25 0.95
CA ILE A 67 -3.05 6.75 -0.35
C ILE A 67 -3.75 7.49 -1.49
N ALA A 68 -5.08 7.58 -1.45
CA ALA A 68 -5.87 8.24 -2.49
C ALA A 68 -5.47 9.71 -2.67
N ARG A 69 -5.22 10.45 -1.58
CA ARG A 69 -4.73 11.84 -1.66
C ARG A 69 -3.40 11.96 -2.41
N VAL A 70 -2.46 11.05 -2.17
CA VAL A 70 -1.17 11.06 -2.88
C VAL A 70 -1.36 10.72 -4.35
N ILE A 71 -2.19 9.73 -4.69
CA ILE A 71 -2.49 9.38 -6.09
C ILE A 71 -3.07 10.59 -6.84
N HIS A 72 -4.08 11.25 -6.27
CA HIS A 72 -4.69 12.44 -6.90
C HIS A 72 -3.68 13.58 -7.10
N ALA A 73 -2.69 13.71 -6.21
CA ALA A 73 -1.65 14.72 -6.34
C ALA A 73 -0.61 14.38 -7.43
N LEU A 74 -0.49 13.11 -7.84
CA LEU A 74 0.43 12.66 -8.90
C LEU A 74 -0.20 12.71 -10.30
N ASP A 75 -1.53 12.72 -10.40
CA ASP A 75 -2.28 12.74 -11.68
C ASP A 75 -2.40 14.15 -12.31
N HIS A 76 -1.73 15.16 -11.73
CA HIS A 76 -1.64 16.54 -12.24
C HIS A 76 -0.28 16.80 -12.89
#